data_AF-A0A0R1QQD4-F1
#
_entry.id   AF-A0A0R1QQD4-F1
#
_cell.length_a   1.000
_cell.length_b   1.000
_cell.length_c   1.000
_cell.angle_alpha   90.00
_cell.angle_beta   90.00
_cell.angle_gamma   90.00
#
_symmetry.space_group_name_H-M   'P 1'
#
loop_
_entity.id
_entity.type
_entity.pdbx_description
1 polymer ?
#
loop_
_entity_poly.entity_id
_entity_poly.type
_entity_poly.pdbx_seq_one_letter_code
_entity_poly.pdbx_strand_id
1 'polypeptide(L)' 'MDLVAYLKDEINFLTEQMKQAETDNNSSMRFLCDSRIEEAKHILKQIDNGTITSLKA' A
#
# COMPACT_ATOMS: atom_id res chain seq x y z
N MET A 1 -15.31 2.25 -8.88
CA MET A 1 -13.86 2.26 -8.55
C MET A 1 -13.50 0.84 -8.17
N ASP A 2 -12.56 0.23 -8.88
CA ASP A 2 -12.08 -1.13 -8.54
C ASP A 2 -11.11 -1.01 -7.36
N LEU A 3 -11.49 -1.61 -6.22
CA LEU A 3 -10.71 -1.58 -4.99
C LEU A 3 -9.31 -2.19 -5.17
N VAL A 4 -9.20 -3.22 -6.01
CA VAL A 4 -7.91 -3.85 -6.33
C VAL A 4 -7.04 -2.89 -7.11
N ALA A 5 -7.61 -2.15 -8.07
CA ALA A 5 -6.89 -1.12 -8.81
C ALA A 5 -6.41 0.01 -7.89
N TYR A 6 -7.30 0.50 -7.00
CA TYR A 6 -6.94 1.52 -6.01
C TYR A 6 -5.78 1.09 -5.10
N LEU A 7 -5.82 -0.14 -4.56
CA LEU A 7 -4.75 -0.64 -3.69
C LEU A 7 -3.42 -0.83 -4.44
N LYS A 8 -3.46 -1.27 -5.70
CA LYS A 8 -2.26 -1.38 -6.54
C LYS A 8 -1.65 -0.01 -6.81
N ASP A 9 -2.48 0.99 -7.09
CA ASP A 9 -2.03 2.36 -7.30
C ASP A 9 -1.46 2.97 -6.01
N GLU A 10 -2.09 2.72 -4.85
CA GLU A 10 -1.58 3.15 -3.54
C GLU A 10 -0.23 2.50 -3.21
N ILE A 11 -0.06 1.20 -3.46
CA ILE A 11 1.22 0.50 -3.28
C ILE A 11 2.30 1.12 -4.18
N ASN A 12 2.00 1.38 -5.45
CA ASN A 12 2.95 1.98 -6.38
C ASN A 12 3.37 3.37 -5.93
N PHE A 13 2.41 4.23 -5.57
CA PHE A 13 2.66 5.57 -5.05
C PHE A 13 3.55 5.55 -3.80
N LEU A 14 3.20 4.71 -2.80
CA LEU A 14 3.97 4.60 -1.57
C LEU A 14 5.38 4.04 -1.82
N THR A 15 5.54 3.13 -2.79
CA THR A 15 6.86 2.59 -3.17
C THR A 15 7.75 3.66 -3.78
N GLU A 16 7.20 4.55 -4.60
CA GLU A 16 7.93 5.70 -5.14
C GLU A 16 8.33 6.68 -4.03
N GLN A 17 7.40 7.00 -3.12
CA GLN A 17 7.68 7.86 -1.97
C GLN A 17 8.73 7.26 -1.03
N MET A 18 8.76 5.94 -0.88
CA MET A 18 9.80 5.24 -0.11
C MET A 18 11.18 5.39 -0.74
N LYS A 19 11.30 5.25 -2.07
CA LYS A 19 12.57 5.46 -2.79
C LYS A 19 13.05 6.89 -2.70
N GLN A 20 12.13 7.85 -2.76
CA GLN A 20 12.46 9.26 -2.55
C GLN A 20 12.93 9.51 -1.12
N ALA A 21 12.25 8.93 -0.11
CA ALA A 21 12.67 9.01 1.29
C ALA A 21 14.04 8.37 1.55
N GLU A 22 14.37 7.28 0.86
CA GLU A 22 15.72 6.69 0.90
C GLU A 22 16.77 7.63 0.32
N THR A 23 16.46 8.29 -0.80
CA THR A 23 17.33 9.30 -1.42
C THR A 23 17.55 10.51 -0.51
N ASP A 24 16.50 10.94 0.18
CA ASP A 24 16.51 12.09 1.08
C ASP A 24 17.05 11.75 2.50
N ASN A 25 17.52 10.51 2.73
CA ASN A 25 17.91 9.98 4.05
C ASN A 25 16.83 10.16 5.14
N ASN A 26 15.55 10.19 4.74
CA ASN A 26 14.41 10.35 5.64
C ASN A 26 13.91 8.97 6.12
N SER A 27 14.58 8.44 7.14
CA SER A 27 14.28 7.11 7.72
C SER A 27 12.86 7.00 8.30
N SER A 28 12.31 8.09 8.84
CA SER A 28 10.93 8.12 9.34
C SER A 28 9.91 7.97 8.22
N MET A 29 10.09 8.70 7.12
CA MET A 29 9.19 8.60 5.96
C MET A 29 9.28 7.23 5.30
N ARG A 30 10.50 6.67 5.19
CA ARG A 30 10.71 5.30 4.70
C ARG A 30 9.93 4.28 5.53
N PHE A 31 10.03 4.35 6.86
CA PHE A 31 9.33 3.43 7.76
C PHE A 31 7.79 3.56 7.65
N LEU A 32 7.28 4.78 7.54
CA LEU A 32 5.85 5.03 7.35
C LEU A 32 5.35 4.47 6.01
N CYS A 33 6.09 4.70 4.92
CA CYS A 33 5.75 4.14 3.62
C CYS A 33 5.77 2.60 3.65
N ASP A 34 6.79 1.99 4.25
CA ASP A 34 6.91 0.54 4.36
C ASP A 34 5.74 -0.08 5.15
N SER A 35 5.39 0.49 6.31
CA SER A 35 4.25 0.03 7.10
C SER A 35 2.93 0.11 6.33
N ARG A 36 2.73 1.17 5.54
CA ARG A 36 1.51 1.37 4.75
C ARG A 36 1.46 0.46 3.51
N ILE A 37 2.60 0.20 2.89
CA ILE A 37 2.72 -0.77 1.79
C ILE A 37 2.36 -2.18 2.27
N GLU A 38 2.87 -2.58 3.44
CA GLU A 38 2.55 -3.90 4.00
C GLU A 38 1.08 -4.04 4.38
N GLU A 39 0.46 -2.98 4.92
CA GLU A 39 -0.98 -2.94 5.19
C GLU A 39 -1.80 -3.09 3.88
N ALA A 40 -1.46 -2.34 2.84
CA ALA A 40 -2.13 -2.41 1.54
C ALA A 40 -1.97 -3.80 0.88
N LYS A 41 -0.77 -4.40 0.94
CA LYS A 41 -0.53 -5.78 0.48
C LYS A 41 -1.35 -6.80 1.28
N HIS A 42 -1.47 -6.61 2.59
CA HIS A 42 -2.26 -7.49 3.43
C HIS A 42 -3.74 -7.47 3.03
N ILE A 43 -4.29 -6.28 2.79
CA ILE A 43 -5.68 -6.12 2.31
C ILE A 43 -5.85 -6.74 0.93
N LEU A 44 -4.93 -6.48 0.00
CA LEU A 44 -4.95 -7.07 -1.34
C LEU A 44 -4.98 -8.60 -1.27
N LYS A 45 -4.15 -9.20 -0.41
CA LYS A 45 -4.12 -10.65 -0.19
C LYS A 45 -5.43 -11.18 0.38
N GLN A 46 -6.10 -10.45 1.26
CA GLN A 46 -7.42 -10.84 1.77
C GLN A 46 -8.52 -10.73 0.70
N ILE A 47 -8.41 -9.77 -0.22
CA ILE A 47 -9.31 -9.67 -1.39
C ILE A 47 -9.06 -10.84 -2.35
N ASP A 48 -7.80 -11.11 -2.70
CA ASP A 48 -7.42 -12.22 -3.60
C ASP A 48 -7.84 -13.59 -3.03
N ASN A 49 -7.78 -13.75 -1.71
CA ASN A 49 -8.27 -14.94 -1.00
C ASN A 49 -9.81 -15.03 -0.93
N GLY A 50 -10.55 -14.07 -1.50
CA GLY A 50 -12.00 -14.00 -1.44
C GLY A 50 -12.55 -13.74 -0.03
N THR A 51 -11.70 -13.31 0.91
CA THR A 51 -12.10 -13.02 2.31
C THR A 51 -12.73 -11.64 2.42
N ILE A 52 -12.25 -10.68 1.60
CA ILE A 52 -12.87 -9.36 1.43
C ILE A 52 -13.55 -9.31 0.07
N THR A 53 -14.87 -9.48 0.06
CA THR A 53 -15.72 -9.40 -1.16
C THR A 53 -16.49 -8.08 -1.26
N SER A 54 -16.50 -7.27 -0.20
CA SER A 54 -17.06 -5.91 -0.20
C SER A 54 -16.45 -5.09 0.95
N LEU A 55 -16.13 -3.82 0.69
CA LEU A 55 -15.98 -2.84 1.75
C LEU A 55 -17.37 -2.30 2.06
N LYS A 56 -17.83 -2.46 3.30
CA LYS A 56 -19.09 -1.88 3.73
C LYS A 56 -18.91 -0.35 3.72
N ALA A 57 -19.63 0.31 2.80
CA ALA A 57 -19.71 1.76 2.68
C ALA A 57 -20.46 2.37 3.87
#